data_AF-A0A402D327-F1
#
_entry.id   AF-A0A402D327-F1
#
_cell.length_a   1.000
_cell.length_b   1.000
_cell.length_c   1.000
_cell.angle_alpha   90.00
_cell.angle_beta   90.00
_cell.angle_gamma   90.00
#
_symmetry.space_group_name_H-M   'P 1'
#
loop_
_entity.id
_entity.type
_entity.pdbx_description
1 polymer ?
#
loop_
_entity_poly.entity_id
_entity_poly.type
_entity_poly.pdbx_seq_one_letter_code
_entity_poly.pdbx_strand_id
1 'polypeptide(L)'
;MIRYPKALPEIEALVDAKVPGWRRNAERRTAAILQLGHYAETSAIWSEVKPVFMEIQHNKCAYCEQQLEGGEFGAIAHDLEHYRPKRNVRAWPADPAKYDFPTGEAFPNGYYHLAYHLGNYAAACKVCNTLMKSYFFPVASSRIAAGDAPEDYAAERPYLIYPIGVLDEDPEEILEFVGVNALPRQGPSGRRALVTIDFFGLN
;
A
#
# COMPACT_ATOMS: atom_id res chain seq x y z
N MET A 1 14.65 -3.27 2.08
CA MET A 1 13.59 -2.25 1.90
C MET A 1 13.72 -1.31 3.06
N ILE A 2 13.67 0.00 2.84
CA ILE A 2 13.85 1.00 3.90
C ILE A 2 12.51 1.52 4.42
N ARG A 3 12.49 1.92 5.68
CA ARG A 3 11.38 2.65 6.29
C ARG A 3 11.40 4.13 5.89
N TYR A 4 10.21 4.71 5.69
CA TYR A 4 9.99 6.14 5.59
C TYR A 4 9.29 6.63 6.87
N PRO A 5 10.02 7.06 7.90
CA PRO A 5 9.53 7.10 9.29
C PRO A 5 8.56 8.26 9.60
N LYS A 6 8.09 8.99 8.59
CA LYS A 6 7.21 10.14 8.79
C LYS A 6 5.86 9.71 9.37
N ALA A 7 5.51 10.24 10.53
CA ALA A 7 4.25 9.89 11.19
C ALA A 7 3.05 10.45 10.42
N LEU A 8 1.87 9.84 10.58
CA LEU A 8 0.65 10.27 9.88
C LEU A 8 0.33 11.76 10.06
N PRO A 9 0.40 12.37 11.27
CA PRO A 9 0.16 13.80 11.43
C PRO A 9 1.13 14.70 10.65
N GLU A 10 2.37 14.24 10.45
CA GLU A 10 3.34 14.97 9.63
C GLU A 10 2.98 14.88 8.14
N ILE A 11 2.54 13.71 7.66
CA ILE A 11 2.06 13.53 6.29
C ILE A 11 0.81 14.40 6.05
N GLU A 12 -0.12 14.42 7.01
CA GLU A 12 -1.31 15.29 6.97
C GLU A 12 -0.94 16.77 6.87
N ALA A 13 0.02 17.23 7.66
CA ALA A 13 0.50 18.61 7.60
C ALA A 13 1.12 18.95 6.24
N LEU A 14 1.91 18.04 5.64
CA LEU A 14 2.45 18.21 4.30
C LEU A 14 1.35 18.26 3.22
N VAL A 15 0.33 17.41 3.35
CA VAL A 15 -0.84 17.43 2.47
C VAL A 15 -1.61 18.73 2.59
N ASP A 16 -1.88 19.20 3.80
CA ASP A 16 -2.61 20.46 4.02
C ASP A 16 -1.85 21.67 3.49
N ALA A 17 -0.52 21.67 3.60
CA ALA A 17 0.34 22.71 3.04
C ALA A 17 0.37 22.67 1.50
N LYS A 18 0.41 21.47 0.90
CA LYS A 18 0.54 21.30 -0.56
C LYS A 18 -0.79 21.43 -1.30
N VAL A 19 -1.87 20.89 -0.72
CA VAL A 19 -3.21 20.82 -1.31
C VAL A 19 -4.25 21.24 -0.25
N PRO A 20 -4.39 22.56 0.01
CA PRO A 20 -5.27 23.05 1.05
C PRO A 20 -6.72 22.56 0.89
N GLY A 21 -7.28 22.00 1.96
CA GLY A 21 -8.66 21.50 1.97
C GLY A 21 -8.85 20.08 1.41
N TRP A 22 -7.79 19.41 0.95
CA TRP A 22 -7.86 18.03 0.48
C TRP A 22 -8.44 17.10 1.54
N ARG A 23 -7.97 17.18 2.80
CA ARG A 23 -8.45 16.29 3.88
C ARG A 23 -9.93 16.48 4.20
N ARG A 24 -10.44 17.72 4.22
CA ARG A 24 -11.89 17.97 4.38
C ARG A 24 -12.71 17.37 3.22
N ASN A 25 -12.18 17.42 1.99
CA ASN A 25 -12.84 16.81 0.83
C ASN A 25 -12.79 15.28 0.92
N ALA A 26 -11.66 14.71 1.32
CA ALA A 26 -11.47 13.29 1.58
C ALA A 26 -12.44 12.78 2.64
N GLU A 27 -12.56 13.44 3.80
CA GLU A 27 -13.51 13.10 4.86
C GLU A 27 -14.95 13.05 4.35
N ARG A 28 -15.39 14.09 3.62
CA ARG A 28 -16.74 14.16 3.04
C ARG A 28 -16.99 13.01 2.06
N ARG A 29 -16.01 12.69 1.20
CA ARG A 29 -16.10 11.59 0.23
C ARG A 29 -16.12 10.23 0.93
N THR A 30 -15.27 10.04 1.94
CA THR A 30 -15.27 8.83 2.78
C THR A 30 -16.63 8.64 3.43
N ALA A 31 -17.24 9.67 4.01
CA ALA A 31 -18.58 9.57 4.60
C ALA A 31 -19.65 9.10 3.58
N ALA A 32 -19.60 9.60 2.33
CA ALA A 32 -20.50 9.14 1.27
C ALA A 32 -20.22 7.67 0.87
N ILE A 33 -18.95 7.28 0.79
CA ILE A 33 -18.52 5.90 0.51
C ILE A 33 -18.97 4.94 1.61
N LEU A 34 -18.91 5.36 2.88
CA LEU A 34 -19.40 4.59 4.02
C LEU A 34 -20.92 4.35 3.93
N GLN A 35 -21.69 5.36 3.56
CA GLN A 35 -23.14 5.22 3.34
C GLN A 35 -23.49 4.23 2.22
N LEU A 36 -22.65 4.16 1.18
CA LEU A 36 -22.85 3.24 0.05
C LEU A 36 -22.41 1.79 0.34
N GLY A 37 -21.56 1.57 1.35
CA GLY A 37 -21.02 0.24 1.65
C GLY A 37 -20.03 -0.31 0.61
N HIS A 38 -19.59 0.51 -0.35
CA HIS A 38 -18.57 0.17 -1.36
C HIS A 38 -18.02 1.42 -2.06
N TYR A 39 -16.86 1.30 -2.71
CA TYR A 39 -16.29 2.39 -3.51
C TYR A 39 -16.92 2.44 -4.91
N ALA A 40 -17.64 3.53 -5.22
CA ALA A 40 -18.37 3.72 -6.48
C ALA A 40 -18.04 5.02 -7.23
N GLU A 41 -17.09 5.83 -6.76
CA GLU A 41 -16.81 7.13 -7.39
C GLU A 41 -16.18 6.99 -8.79
N THR A 42 -16.61 7.86 -9.71
CA THR A 42 -16.13 7.96 -11.10
C THR A 42 -14.98 8.97 -11.27
N SER A 43 -14.75 9.83 -10.28
CA SER A 43 -13.62 10.75 -10.21
C SER A 43 -12.98 10.68 -8.83
N ALA A 44 -11.68 10.83 -8.78
CA ALA A 44 -10.88 10.64 -7.59
C ALA A 44 -9.95 11.82 -7.32
N ILE A 45 -9.63 12.04 -6.04
CA ILE A 45 -8.78 13.16 -5.61
C ILE A 45 -7.40 12.72 -5.10
N TRP A 46 -7.14 11.42 -4.94
CA TRP A 46 -5.87 10.95 -4.34
C TRP A 46 -4.64 11.32 -5.18
N SER A 47 -4.77 11.42 -6.49
CA SER A 47 -3.67 11.85 -7.36
C SER A 47 -3.15 13.25 -7.03
N GLU A 48 -3.98 14.10 -6.41
CA GLU A 48 -3.60 15.46 -6.00
C GLU A 48 -2.51 15.46 -4.92
N VAL A 49 -2.52 14.46 -4.01
CA VAL A 49 -1.53 14.34 -2.92
C VAL A 49 -0.33 13.48 -3.29
N LYS A 50 -0.30 12.91 -4.50
CA LYS A 50 0.82 12.09 -4.99
C LYS A 50 2.20 12.75 -4.84
N PRO A 51 2.38 14.06 -5.12
CA PRO A 51 3.69 14.70 -4.96
C PRO A 51 4.24 14.62 -3.53
N VAL A 52 3.39 14.62 -2.51
CA VAL A 52 3.80 14.48 -1.11
C VAL A 52 4.43 13.10 -0.89
N PHE A 53 3.79 12.04 -1.37
CA PHE A 53 4.30 10.67 -1.23
C PHE A 53 5.57 10.43 -2.06
N MET A 54 5.67 11.03 -3.24
CA MET A 54 6.91 11.00 -4.02
C MET A 54 8.07 11.63 -3.25
N GLU A 55 7.86 12.78 -2.61
CA GLU A 55 8.88 13.50 -1.86
C GLU A 55 9.33 12.74 -0.61
N ILE A 56 8.39 12.28 0.24
CA ILE A 56 8.73 11.55 1.47
C ILE A 56 9.39 10.20 1.20
N GLN A 57 9.19 9.63 0.00
CA GLN A 57 9.81 8.39 -0.44
C GLN A 57 11.07 8.60 -1.28
N HIS A 58 11.55 9.83 -1.41
CA HIS A 58 12.74 10.17 -2.20
C HIS A 58 12.63 9.71 -3.67
N ASN A 59 11.43 9.77 -4.24
CA ASN A 59 11.08 9.29 -5.57
C ASN A 59 11.43 7.81 -5.81
N LYS A 60 11.39 6.97 -4.76
CA LYS A 60 11.53 5.52 -4.89
C LYS A 60 10.18 4.81 -4.88
N CYS A 61 10.09 3.70 -5.60
CA CYS A 61 8.96 2.79 -5.48
C CYS A 61 8.91 2.18 -4.07
N ALA A 62 7.72 2.15 -3.45
CA ALA A 62 7.52 1.55 -2.13
C ALA A 62 7.81 0.04 -2.06
N TYR A 63 7.80 -0.67 -3.20
CA TYR A 63 7.91 -2.12 -3.23
C TYR A 63 9.27 -2.62 -3.76
N CYS A 64 9.67 -2.19 -4.95
CA CYS A 64 10.93 -2.62 -5.57
C CYS A 64 12.12 -1.70 -5.29
N GLU A 65 11.92 -0.61 -4.54
CA GLU A 65 12.94 0.42 -4.24
C GLU A 65 13.61 1.10 -5.44
N GLN A 66 13.18 0.79 -6.66
CA GLN A 66 13.67 1.44 -7.87
C GLN A 66 13.54 2.96 -7.75
N GLN A 67 14.64 3.66 -8.03
CA GLN A 67 14.64 5.10 -8.21
C GLN A 67 13.85 5.46 -9.47
N LEU A 68 12.86 6.32 -9.30
CA LEU A 68 12.01 6.83 -10.37
C LEU A 68 12.27 8.32 -10.55
N GLU A 69 11.81 8.85 -11.69
CA GLU A 69 11.88 10.27 -12.00
C GLU A 69 11.12 11.10 -10.97
N GLY A 70 11.72 12.22 -10.56
CA GLY A 70 11.09 13.21 -9.68
C GLY A 70 10.52 14.41 -10.45
N GLY A 71 10.12 15.44 -9.72
CA GLY A 71 9.74 16.73 -10.30
C GLY A 71 8.59 16.65 -11.31
N GLU A 72 8.73 17.38 -12.42
CA GLU A 72 7.70 17.50 -13.47
C GLU A 72 7.38 16.15 -14.15
N PHE A 73 8.37 15.29 -14.34
CA PHE A 73 8.19 14.00 -15.02
C PHE A 73 7.75 12.88 -14.06
N GLY A 74 7.95 13.05 -12.75
CA GLY A 74 7.64 12.00 -11.77
C GLY A 74 6.15 11.66 -11.68
N ALA A 75 5.26 12.59 -12.06
CA ALA A 75 3.84 12.28 -12.13
C ALA A 75 3.50 11.19 -13.16
N ILE A 76 4.36 10.94 -14.15
CA ILE A 76 4.18 9.86 -15.14
C ILE A 76 4.78 8.56 -14.63
N ALA A 77 5.93 8.62 -13.94
CA ALA A 77 6.63 7.45 -13.44
C ALA A 77 5.96 6.80 -12.22
N HIS A 78 5.30 7.62 -11.39
CA HIS A 78 4.66 7.20 -10.15
C HIS A 78 3.13 7.10 -10.28
N ASP A 79 2.59 6.02 -9.73
CA ASP A 79 1.21 5.96 -9.27
C ASP A 79 1.16 6.23 -7.76
N LEU A 80 0.05 6.80 -7.29
CA LEU A 80 -0.26 6.77 -5.87
C LEU A 80 -1.10 5.53 -5.59
N GLU A 81 -0.51 4.61 -4.84
CA GLU A 81 -1.05 3.29 -4.59
C GLU A 81 -1.85 3.24 -3.28
N HIS A 82 -2.95 2.47 -3.31
CA HIS A 82 -3.72 2.02 -2.17
C HIS A 82 -3.14 0.71 -1.62
N TYR A 83 -2.34 0.77 -0.56
CA TYR A 83 -1.73 -0.42 0.05
C TYR A 83 -2.76 -1.52 0.30
N ARG A 84 -3.86 -1.18 0.97
CA ARG A 84 -5.10 -1.98 1.03
C ARG A 84 -6.04 -1.56 -0.10
N PRO A 85 -6.39 -2.45 -1.05
CA PRO A 85 -7.19 -2.08 -2.21
C PRO A 85 -8.58 -1.54 -1.84
N LYS A 86 -8.92 -0.35 -2.33
CA LYS A 86 -10.24 0.28 -2.15
C LYS A 86 -11.42 -0.43 -2.82
N ARG A 87 -11.15 -1.40 -3.69
CA ARG A 87 -12.11 -2.20 -4.45
C ARG A 87 -11.82 -3.69 -4.23
N ASN A 88 -12.61 -4.55 -4.85
CA ASN A 88 -12.51 -6.00 -4.76
C ASN A 88 -11.06 -6.51 -4.74
N VAL A 89 -10.76 -7.41 -3.80
CA VAL A 89 -9.52 -8.18 -3.76
C VAL A 89 -9.77 -9.56 -4.39
N ARG A 90 -8.88 -10.00 -5.26
CA ARG A 90 -8.87 -11.36 -5.83
C ARG A 90 -7.97 -12.26 -4.99
N ALA A 91 -8.28 -13.56 -4.98
CA ALA A 91 -7.38 -14.55 -4.39
C ALA A 91 -6.03 -14.54 -5.14
N TRP A 92 -4.96 -14.70 -4.38
CA TRP A 92 -3.59 -14.81 -4.88
C TRP A 92 -2.84 -15.82 -4.01
N PRO A 93 -1.92 -16.63 -4.55
CA PRO A 93 -1.60 -16.78 -5.98
C PRO A 93 -2.73 -17.50 -6.75
N ALA A 94 -2.63 -17.53 -8.09
CA ALA A 94 -3.60 -18.23 -8.92
C ALA A 94 -3.62 -19.75 -8.65
N ASP A 95 -2.46 -20.32 -8.34
CA ASP A 95 -2.33 -21.69 -7.83
C ASP A 95 -2.19 -21.69 -6.30
N PRO A 96 -3.26 -21.97 -5.55
CA PRO A 96 -3.22 -21.97 -4.09
C PRO A 96 -2.28 -23.03 -3.51
N ALA A 97 -1.88 -24.05 -4.28
CA ALA A 97 -0.92 -25.06 -3.83
C ALA A 97 0.53 -24.56 -3.81
N LYS A 98 0.81 -23.35 -4.33
CA LYS A 98 2.15 -22.74 -4.32
C LYS A 98 2.72 -22.59 -2.90
N TYR A 99 1.85 -22.39 -1.90
CA TYR A 99 2.25 -22.23 -0.51
C TYR A 99 1.51 -23.24 0.37
N ASP A 100 2.19 -23.76 1.39
CA ASP A 100 1.61 -24.64 2.42
C ASP A 100 0.91 -23.87 3.55
N PHE A 101 0.73 -22.56 3.37
CA PHE A 101 0.09 -21.63 4.31
C PHE A 101 -0.91 -20.72 3.58
N PRO A 102 -1.93 -20.19 4.27
CA PRO A 102 -2.95 -19.36 3.63
C PRO A 102 -2.40 -18.01 3.18
N THR A 103 -2.90 -17.55 2.04
CA THR A 103 -2.65 -16.22 1.45
C THR A 103 -3.90 -15.35 1.36
N GLY A 104 -4.99 -15.78 1.99
CA GLY A 104 -6.24 -15.04 2.12
C GLY A 104 -7.17 -15.21 0.93
N GLU A 105 -8.47 -15.23 1.22
CA GLU A 105 -9.53 -15.39 0.23
C GLU A 105 -9.78 -14.10 -0.57
N ALA A 106 -10.59 -14.20 -1.62
CA ALA A 106 -11.13 -13.02 -2.30
C ALA A 106 -11.95 -12.13 -1.34
N PHE A 107 -11.99 -10.83 -1.61
CA PHE A 107 -12.72 -9.86 -0.80
C PHE A 107 -13.53 -8.90 -1.69
N PRO A 108 -14.82 -9.20 -1.96
CA PRO A 108 -15.58 -8.51 -3.00
C PRO A 108 -15.68 -6.98 -2.86
N ASN A 109 -15.74 -6.46 -1.64
CA ASN A 109 -15.89 -5.01 -1.43
C ASN A 109 -14.54 -4.29 -1.22
N GLY A 110 -13.47 -5.04 -0.93
CA GLY A 110 -12.19 -4.46 -0.55
C GLY A 110 -12.27 -3.56 0.67
N TYR A 111 -11.28 -2.70 0.80
CA TYR A 111 -11.09 -1.77 1.91
C TYR A 111 -11.57 -0.37 1.51
N TYR A 112 -12.83 -0.28 1.06
CA TYR A 112 -13.39 0.96 0.52
C TYR A 112 -13.39 2.12 1.54
N HIS A 113 -13.43 1.84 2.84
CA HIS A 113 -13.26 2.81 3.93
C HIS A 113 -11.93 3.55 3.86
N LEU A 114 -10.88 2.86 3.42
CA LEU A 114 -9.51 3.40 3.34
C LEU A 114 -9.21 4.05 1.98
N ALA A 115 -10.23 4.30 1.15
CA ALA A 115 -10.04 4.86 -0.19
C ALA A 115 -9.34 6.23 -0.15
N TYR A 116 -9.58 7.02 0.90
CA TYR A 116 -9.01 8.36 1.11
C TYR A 116 -8.18 8.51 2.39
N HIS A 117 -7.81 7.40 3.04
CA HIS A 117 -6.97 7.46 4.23
C HIS A 117 -5.49 7.58 3.85
N LEU A 118 -4.81 8.65 4.30
CA LEU A 118 -3.40 8.90 3.94
C LEU A 118 -2.45 7.80 4.41
N GLY A 119 -2.72 7.18 5.56
CA GLY A 119 -2.00 5.99 6.05
C GLY A 119 -2.25 4.70 5.26
N ASN A 120 -3.02 4.76 4.16
CA ASN A 120 -3.21 3.66 3.22
C ASN A 120 -2.51 3.93 1.87
N TYR A 121 -1.75 5.03 1.75
CA TYR A 121 -1.11 5.44 0.51
C TYR A 121 0.39 5.20 0.50
N ALA A 122 0.92 4.91 -0.70
CA ALA A 122 2.34 4.91 -0.99
C ALA A 122 2.58 5.24 -2.47
N ALA A 123 3.67 5.92 -2.81
CA ALA A 123 4.12 6.07 -4.19
C ALA A 123 4.77 4.77 -4.68
N ALA A 124 4.35 4.29 -5.85
CA ALA A 124 4.86 3.05 -6.44
C ALA A 124 5.05 3.21 -7.96
N CYS A 125 5.94 2.42 -8.55
CA CYS A 125 6.06 2.34 -10.01
C CYS A 125 4.82 1.65 -10.61
N LYS A 126 4.55 1.92 -11.89
CA LYS A 126 3.42 1.30 -12.60
C LYS A 126 3.50 -0.22 -12.67
N VAL A 127 4.71 -0.79 -12.72
CA VAL A 127 4.90 -2.25 -12.77
C VAL A 127 4.40 -2.89 -11.47
N CYS A 128 4.96 -2.48 -10.33
CA CYS A 128 4.56 -3.03 -9.04
C CYS A 128 3.09 -2.73 -8.72
N ASN A 129 2.61 -1.52 -9.01
CA ASN A 129 1.24 -1.15 -8.71
C ASN A 129 0.23 -1.74 -9.69
N THR A 130 0.29 -1.35 -10.97
CA THR A 130 -0.76 -1.62 -11.95
C THR A 130 -0.70 -3.06 -12.47
N LEU A 131 0.49 -3.60 -12.73
CA LEU A 131 0.64 -4.92 -13.36
C LEU A 131 0.68 -6.05 -12.33
N MET A 132 1.45 -5.90 -11.26
CA MET A 132 1.64 -6.95 -10.25
C MET A 132 0.58 -6.89 -9.16
N LYS A 133 0.54 -5.81 -8.38
CA LYS A 133 -0.36 -5.70 -7.22
C LYS A 133 -1.83 -5.64 -7.62
N SER A 134 -2.20 -4.74 -8.53
CA SER A 134 -3.52 -4.65 -9.14
C SER A 134 -4.67 -4.82 -8.12
N TYR A 135 -5.36 -5.96 -8.14
CA TYR A 135 -6.46 -6.30 -7.23
C TYR A 135 -6.08 -7.36 -6.18
N PHE A 136 -4.80 -7.57 -5.90
CA PHE A 136 -4.31 -8.61 -5.01
C PHE A 136 -3.78 -8.00 -3.72
N PHE A 137 -4.07 -8.67 -2.61
CA PHE A 137 -3.60 -8.27 -1.28
C PHE A 137 -3.57 -9.50 -0.37
N PRO A 138 -2.46 -10.27 -0.41
CA PRO A 138 -2.36 -11.50 0.34
C PRO A 138 -2.22 -11.24 1.84
N VAL A 139 -2.96 -11.99 2.65
CA VAL A 139 -3.03 -11.87 4.12
C VAL A 139 -2.89 -13.24 4.76
N ALA A 140 -2.24 -13.32 5.92
CA ALA A 140 -2.01 -14.58 6.62
C ALA A 140 -3.22 -15.03 7.47
N SER A 141 -4.22 -14.16 7.64
CA SER A 141 -5.36 -14.38 8.52
C SER A 141 -6.66 -13.87 7.89
N SER A 142 -7.79 -14.15 8.55
CA SER A 142 -9.11 -13.72 8.08
C SER A 142 -9.18 -12.21 7.86
N ARG A 143 -9.87 -11.82 6.80
CA ARG A 143 -10.10 -10.41 6.48
C ARG A 143 -11.11 -9.79 7.43
N ILE A 144 -10.91 -8.51 7.72
CA ILE A 144 -11.78 -7.70 8.57
C ILE A 144 -12.69 -6.90 7.65
N ALA A 145 -14.00 -7.06 7.83
CA ALA A 145 -14.99 -6.51 6.92
C ALA A 145 -15.09 -4.98 7.01
N ALA A 146 -14.88 -4.41 8.20
CA ALA A 146 -14.98 -2.99 8.47
C ALA A 146 -14.06 -2.57 9.61
N GLY A 147 -13.28 -1.52 9.36
CA GLY A 147 -12.42 -0.80 10.29
C GLY A 147 -12.33 0.66 9.80
N ASP A 148 -12.05 1.59 10.70
CA ASP A 148 -12.05 3.02 10.40
C ASP A 148 -10.66 3.50 9.98
N ALA A 149 -9.61 2.85 10.47
CA ALA A 149 -8.22 3.20 10.23
C ALA A 149 -7.35 1.97 9.88
N PRO A 150 -6.18 2.13 9.23
CA PRO A 150 -5.31 1.02 8.85
C PRO A 150 -4.91 0.09 10.00
N GLU A 151 -4.80 0.62 11.22
CA GLU A 151 -4.42 -0.08 12.45
C GLU A 151 -5.44 -1.15 12.84
N ASP A 152 -6.73 -0.92 12.55
CA ASP A 152 -7.82 -1.86 12.84
C ASP A 152 -7.65 -3.19 12.10
N TYR A 153 -6.84 -3.18 11.03
CA TYR A 153 -6.59 -4.33 10.16
C TYR A 153 -5.31 -5.10 10.49
N ALA A 154 -4.61 -4.78 11.59
CA ALA A 154 -3.35 -5.42 11.96
C ALA A 154 -3.46 -6.95 12.11
N ALA A 155 -4.61 -7.44 12.60
CA ALA A 155 -4.86 -8.87 12.80
C ALA A 155 -4.92 -9.67 11.49
N GLU A 156 -5.12 -9.03 10.33
CA GLU A 156 -5.06 -9.73 9.04
C GLU A 156 -3.65 -10.21 8.69
N ARG A 157 -2.61 -9.59 9.28
CA ARG A 157 -1.19 -9.89 9.04
C ARG A 157 -0.86 -9.92 7.54
N PRO A 158 -0.86 -8.75 6.87
CA PRO A 158 -0.62 -8.68 5.44
C PRO A 158 0.79 -9.15 5.09
N TYR A 159 0.90 -9.89 3.99
CA TYR A 159 2.23 -10.36 3.56
C TYR A 159 3.04 -9.27 2.86
N LEU A 160 2.38 -8.37 2.12
CA LEU A 160 3.06 -7.23 1.49
C LEU A 160 3.54 -6.26 2.57
N ILE A 161 4.68 -5.62 2.34
CA ILE A 161 5.28 -4.67 3.29
C ILE A 161 4.77 -3.26 3.01
N TYR A 162 4.40 -2.52 4.06
CA TYR A 162 4.04 -1.11 3.99
C TYR A 162 5.14 -0.25 4.63
N PRO A 163 5.96 0.46 3.84
CA PRO A 163 7.15 1.13 4.37
C PRO A 163 6.90 2.53 4.94
N ILE A 164 5.66 3.03 4.93
CA ILE A 164 5.34 4.41 5.33
C ILE A 164 4.96 4.48 6.81
N GLY A 165 5.62 5.37 7.54
CA GLY A 165 5.37 5.61 8.95
C GLY A 165 5.84 4.45 9.83
N VAL A 166 5.03 4.13 10.84
CA VAL A 166 5.35 3.14 11.88
C VAL A 166 4.23 2.10 12.08
N LEU A 167 3.28 2.05 11.16
CA LEU A 167 2.11 1.15 11.24
C LEU A 167 2.46 -0.32 11.03
N ASP A 168 3.58 -0.56 10.37
CA ASP A 168 4.05 -1.88 10.02
C ASP A 168 5.34 -2.24 10.78
N GLU A 169 5.73 -3.51 10.75
CA GLU A 169 7.09 -3.96 11.10
C GLU A 169 8.14 -3.20 10.28
N ASP A 170 9.37 -3.10 10.78
CA ASP A 170 10.45 -2.43 10.05
C ASP A 170 10.78 -3.22 8.78
N PRO A 171 10.62 -2.62 7.57
CA PRO A 171 10.96 -3.31 6.34
C PRO A 171 12.40 -3.85 6.31
N GLU A 172 13.33 -3.19 7.01
CA GLU A 172 14.75 -3.58 7.09
C GLU A 172 14.98 -4.85 7.92
N GLU A 173 14.03 -5.19 8.79
CA GLU A 173 14.01 -6.42 9.60
C GLU A 173 13.34 -7.58 8.86
N ILE A 174 12.62 -7.32 7.77
CA ILE A 174 11.92 -8.34 6.97
C ILE A 174 12.78 -8.76 5.76
N LEU A 175 13.28 -7.79 4.99
CA LEU A 175 14.11 -8.06 3.81
C LEU A 175 15.13 -6.95 3.54
N GLU A 176 16.24 -7.33 2.90
CA GLU A 176 17.28 -6.41 2.45
C GLU A 176 17.46 -6.47 0.94
N PHE A 177 17.90 -5.37 0.33
CA PHE A 177 18.33 -5.37 -1.07
C PHE A 177 19.85 -5.49 -1.14
N VAL A 178 20.33 -6.51 -1.85
CA VAL A 178 21.74 -6.69 -2.20
C VAL A 178 21.87 -6.44 -3.69
N GLY A 179 22.28 -5.22 -4.04
CA GLY A 179 22.18 -4.74 -5.43
C GLY A 179 20.72 -4.57 -5.82
N VAL A 180 20.29 -5.24 -6.89
CA VAL A 180 18.90 -5.20 -7.38
C VAL A 180 18.02 -6.32 -6.84
N ASN A 181 18.62 -7.27 -6.10
CA ASN A 181 17.92 -8.46 -5.61
C ASN A 181 17.51 -8.27 -4.15
N ALA A 182 16.26 -8.60 -3.84
CA ALA A 182 15.78 -8.67 -2.47
C ALA A 182 16.05 -10.06 -1.87
N LEU A 183 16.60 -10.07 -0.66
CA LEU A 183 16.86 -11.27 0.13
C LEU A 183 16.10 -11.19 1.45
N PRO A 184 15.53 -12.31 1.95
CA PRO A 184 14.89 -12.32 3.25
C PRO A 184 15.92 -12.11 4.36
N ARG A 185 15.56 -11.34 5.38
CA ARG A 185 16.30 -11.33 6.65
C ARG A 185 16.00 -12.59 7.44
N GLN A 186 16.97 -13.00 8.28
CA GLN A 186 16.75 -14.10 9.22
C GLN A 186 15.80 -13.62 10.32
N GLY A 187 14.68 -14.31 10.52
CA GLY A 187 13.71 -13.90 11.53
C GLY A 187 12.32 -14.56 11.38
N PRO A 188 11.39 -14.22 12.28
CA PRO A 188 10.03 -14.79 12.28
C PRO A 188 9.21 -14.39 11.04
N SER A 189 9.64 -13.35 10.33
CA SER A 189 8.94 -12.77 9.17
C SER A 189 9.36 -13.39 7.83
N GLY A 190 9.99 -14.58 7.85
CA GLY A 190 10.47 -15.27 6.64
C GLY A 190 9.38 -15.53 5.58
N ARG A 191 8.16 -15.93 5.99
CA ARG A 191 7.03 -16.08 5.05
C ARG A 191 6.63 -14.75 4.41
N ARG A 192 6.72 -13.66 5.17
CA ARG A 192 6.38 -12.32 4.73
C ARG A 192 7.37 -11.80 3.70
N ALA A 193 8.66 -12.01 3.96
CA ALA A 193 9.71 -11.72 3.00
C ALA A 193 9.55 -12.55 1.72
N LEU A 194 9.38 -13.87 1.84
CA LEU A 194 9.18 -14.78 0.70
C LEU A 194 8.02 -14.33 -0.18
N VAL A 195 6.83 -14.13 0.41
CA VAL A 195 5.65 -13.71 -0.36
C VAL A 195 5.88 -12.36 -1.01
N THR A 196 6.48 -11.38 -0.32
CA THR A 196 6.74 -10.05 -0.91
C THR A 196 7.70 -10.14 -2.10
N ILE A 197 8.79 -10.90 -1.96
CA ILE A 197 9.80 -11.11 -3.02
C ILE A 197 9.16 -11.79 -4.24
N ASP A 198 8.46 -12.90 -4.02
CA ASP A 198 7.76 -13.66 -5.07
C ASP A 198 6.67 -12.83 -5.76
N PHE A 199 5.93 -12.03 -4.99
CA PHE A 199 4.79 -11.26 -5.48
C PHE A 199 5.24 -10.14 -6.42
N PHE A 200 6.36 -9.49 -6.12
CA PHE A 200 6.89 -8.39 -6.92
C PHE A 200 8.06 -8.79 -7.84
N GLY A 201 8.46 -10.06 -7.87
CA GLY A 201 9.57 -10.54 -8.70
C GLY A 201 10.87 -9.82 -8.39
N LEU A 202 11.24 -9.76 -7.10
CA LEU A 202 12.36 -8.96 -6.62
C LEU A 202 13.71 -9.70 -6.65
N ASN A 203 13.81 -10.87 -7.27
CA ASN A 203 15.03 -11.70 -7.36
C ASN A 203 15.18 -12.44 -8.69
#